data_AF-A0A7S2AVC2-F1
#
_entry.id   AF-A0A7S2AVC2-F1
#
_cell.length_a   1.000
_cell.length_b   1.000
_cell.length_c   1.000
_cell.angle_alpha   90.00
_cell.angle_beta   90.00
_cell.angle_gamma   90.00
#
_symmetry.space_group_name_H-M   'P 1'
#
loop_
_entity.id
_entity.type
_entity.pdbx_description
1 polymer ?
#
loop_
_entity_poly.entity_id
_entity_poly.type
_entity_poly.pdbx_seq_one_letter_code
_entity_poly.pdbx_strand_id
1 'polypeptide(L)'
;DLAGLDSSDGLTEFTCLYPLGRADPDVRDVSTRLIGNFCMMSLDDAKNLCRAHPSKFFPNEFYTFAGFCSWRPMQLETEMGEGRGEWLALSVDAETIWEEMQEHVAESATGLIDDGSRKPSARQMLKNGSAMWRNFLALIGWSESRAVVALPAGQLDFYDRMLEIWAEDNLATDGRSYGD
;
A
#
# COMPACT_ATOMS: atom_id res chain seq x y z
N ASP A 1 10.71 2.59 4.61
CA ASP A 1 11.55 3.64 4.00
C ASP A 1 12.26 3.03 2.80
N LEU A 2 12.15 3.67 1.64
CA LEU A 2 12.79 3.32 0.38
C LEU A 2 14.30 3.05 0.55
N ALA A 3 14.93 3.73 1.50
CA ALA A 3 16.36 3.61 1.80
C ALA A 3 16.79 2.23 2.34
N GLY A 4 15.86 1.40 2.82
CA GLY A 4 16.15 0.09 3.44
C GLY A 4 15.68 -1.13 2.64
N LEU A 5 15.07 -0.95 1.47
CA LEU A 5 14.58 -2.05 0.64
C LEU A 5 15.58 -2.35 -0.47
N ASP A 6 16.18 -3.53 -0.47
CA ASP A 6 16.89 -4.06 -1.65
C ASP A 6 15.97 -5.05 -2.38
N SER A 7 15.84 -4.89 -3.71
CA SER A 7 15.05 -5.76 -4.60
C SER A 7 15.69 -7.15 -4.80
N SER A 8 16.45 -7.62 -3.82
CA SER A 8 17.48 -8.65 -3.97
C SER A 8 16.97 -10.08 -4.13
N ASP A 9 15.69 -10.33 -3.88
CA ASP A 9 15.10 -11.67 -4.06
C ASP A 9 14.76 -11.99 -5.53
N GLY A 10 14.61 -10.97 -6.39
CA GLY A 10 14.16 -11.11 -7.78
C GLY A 10 12.76 -11.72 -7.93
N LEU A 11 12.03 -11.89 -6.83
CA LEU A 11 10.74 -12.56 -6.75
C LEU A 11 9.62 -11.56 -6.41
N THR A 12 9.95 -10.51 -5.66
CA THR A 12 9.01 -9.49 -5.23
C THR A 12 9.15 -8.25 -6.09
N GLU A 13 8.10 -7.94 -6.86
CA GLU A 13 8.03 -6.69 -7.62
C GLU A 13 7.65 -5.54 -6.68
N PHE A 14 8.42 -4.45 -6.70
CA PHE A 14 8.17 -3.27 -5.87
C PHE A 14 7.73 -2.09 -6.71
N THR A 15 6.64 -1.44 -6.30
CA THR A 15 6.10 -0.24 -6.94
C THR A 15 6.10 0.92 -5.95
N CYS A 16 6.49 2.10 -6.41
CA CYS A 16 6.47 3.33 -5.61
C CYS A 16 5.33 4.25 -6.07
N LEU A 17 4.43 4.59 -5.15
CA LEU A 17 3.39 5.63 -5.33
C LEU A 17 3.83 6.93 -4.69
N TYR A 18 3.50 8.03 -5.36
CA TYR A 18 3.80 9.38 -4.89
C TYR A 18 2.96 10.42 -5.68
N PRO A 19 2.67 11.59 -5.10
CA PRO A 19 1.99 12.67 -5.79
C PRO A 19 3.01 13.43 -6.63
N LEU A 20 2.68 13.67 -7.89
CA LEU A 20 3.52 14.44 -8.79
C LEU A 20 2.90 15.82 -9.02
N GLY A 21 3.67 16.87 -8.76
CA GLY A 21 3.50 18.11 -9.49
C GLY A 21 4.00 17.93 -10.93
N ARG A 22 3.12 17.53 -11.86
CA ARG A 22 3.40 17.22 -13.31
C ARG A 22 4.21 18.25 -14.12
N ALA A 23 4.63 19.35 -13.50
CA ALA A 23 5.56 20.31 -14.07
C ALA A 23 6.99 19.76 -14.20
N ASP A 24 7.33 18.68 -13.50
CA ASP A 24 8.70 18.17 -13.44
C ASP A 24 9.06 17.20 -14.59
N PRO A 25 9.97 17.57 -15.51
CA PRO A 25 10.36 16.70 -16.61
C PRO A 25 11.12 15.45 -16.16
N ASP A 26 11.93 15.53 -15.10
CA ASP A 26 12.79 14.41 -14.64
C ASP A 26 11.93 13.22 -14.18
N VAL A 27 10.77 13.53 -13.62
CA VAL A 27 9.86 12.53 -13.05
C VAL A 27 8.88 12.03 -14.10
N ARG A 28 8.41 12.90 -15.00
CA ARG A 28 7.39 12.57 -16.01
C ARG A 28 7.81 11.39 -16.89
N ASP A 29 9.09 11.31 -17.24
CA ASP A 29 9.58 10.36 -18.24
C ASP A 29 9.75 8.94 -17.67
N VAL A 30 9.86 8.79 -16.35
CA VAL A 30 10.01 7.48 -15.65
C VAL A 30 8.74 7.06 -14.90
N SER A 31 7.64 7.79 -15.09
CA SER A 31 6.43 7.62 -14.27
C SER A 31 5.19 7.30 -15.08
N THR A 32 4.39 6.38 -14.56
CA THR A 32 3.07 6.06 -15.09
C THR A 32 2.00 6.78 -14.30
N ARG A 33 1.11 7.51 -14.99
CA ARG A 33 -0.04 8.16 -14.35
C ARG A 33 -1.08 7.12 -13.95
N LEU A 34 -1.59 7.23 -12.72
CA LEU A 34 -2.76 6.47 -12.27
C LEU A 34 -4.03 7.33 -12.35
N ILE A 35 -4.20 8.27 -11.42
CA ILE A 35 -5.36 9.15 -11.32
C ILE A 35 -4.94 10.54 -10.88
N GLY A 36 -5.51 11.61 -11.45
CA GLY A 36 -5.17 12.97 -11.04
C GLY A 36 -3.66 13.24 -11.13
N ASN A 37 -3.06 13.58 -9.98
CA ASN A 37 -1.62 13.79 -9.80
C ASN A 37 -0.88 12.57 -9.23
N PHE A 38 -1.57 11.44 -8.99
CA PHE A 38 -0.92 10.20 -8.58
C PHE A 38 -0.20 9.55 -9.74
N CYS A 39 1.04 9.21 -9.46
CA CYS A 39 1.89 8.46 -10.35
C CYS A 39 2.48 7.26 -9.63
N MET A 40 2.86 6.27 -10.43
CA MET A 40 3.65 5.14 -9.98
C MET A 40 4.93 5.03 -10.80
N MET A 41 5.97 4.49 -10.19
CA MET A 41 7.24 4.13 -10.85
C MET A 41 7.84 2.89 -10.19
N SER A 42 8.86 2.32 -10.82
CA SER A 42 9.62 1.22 -10.22
C SER A 42 10.42 1.69 -9.00
N LEU A 43 10.77 0.76 -8.11
CA LEU A 43 11.68 1.04 -7.00
C LEU A 43 13.04 1.57 -7.46
N ASP A 44 13.57 1.04 -8.56
CA ASP A 44 14.87 1.45 -9.10
C ASP A 44 14.83 2.88 -9.65
N ASP A 45 13.75 3.25 -10.35
CA ASP A 45 13.57 4.63 -10.83
C ASP A 45 13.46 5.62 -9.67
N ALA A 46 12.72 5.28 -8.61
CA ALA A 46 12.59 6.12 -7.42
C ALA A 46 13.95 6.33 -6.72
N LYS A 47 14.74 5.25 -6.55
CA LYS A 47 16.09 5.33 -6.01
C LYS A 47 17.01 6.18 -6.89
N ASN A 48 16.92 6.01 -8.22
CA ASN A 48 17.71 6.77 -9.17
C ASN A 48 17.37 8.26 -9.14
N LEU A 49 16.08 8.63 -9.04
CA LEU A 49 15.64 10.01 -8.87
C LEU A 49 16.20 10.65 -7.61
N CYS A 50 16.09 9.97 -6.45
CA CYS A 50 16.63 10.46 -5.18
C CYS A 50 18.16 10.65 -5.24
N ARG A 51 18.88 9.74 -5.93
CA ARG A 51 20.34 9.82 -6.07
C ARG A 51 20.77 10.92 -7.06
N ALA A 52 20.05 11.07 -8.17
CA ALA A 52 20.37 12.04 -9.21
C ALA A 52 20.04 13.47 -8.78
N HIS A 53 18.98 13.66 -7.98
CA HIS A 53 18.52 14.97 -7.53
C HIS A 53 18.25 15.01 -6.01
N PRO A 54 19.29 14.87 -5.17
CA PRO A 54 19.16 14.69 -3.71
C PRO A 54 18.62 15.90 -2.95
N SER A 55 18.57 17.09 -3.57
CA SER A 55 17.98 18.31 -2.99
C SER A 55 16.52 18.53 -3.39
N LYS A 56 15.96 17.63 -4.21
CA LYS A 56 14.68 17.83 -4.90
C LYS A 56 13.70 16.69 -4.63
N PHE A 57 14.19 15.46 -4.58
CA PHE A 57 13.40 14.28 -4.25
C PHE A 57 13.95 13.62 -3.00
N PHE A 58 13.06 13.27 -2.08
CA PHE A 58 13.43 12.67 -0.81
C PHE A 58 12.78 11.28 -0.68
N PRO A 59 13.50 10.28 -0.10
CA PRO A 59 12.98 8.92 0.05
C PRO A 59 11.63 8.81 0.78
N ASN A 60 11.33 9.74 1.68
CA ASN A 60 10.09 9.79 2.46
C ASN A 60 8.88 10.35 1.68
N GLU A 61 9.07 10.79 0.44
CA GLU A 61 7.99 11.24 -0.45
C GLU A 61 7.33 10.08 -1.21
N PHE A 62 7.88 8.87 -1.08
CA PHE A 62 7.42 7.68 -1.79
C PHE A 62 6.80 6.66 -0.83
N TYR A 63 5.69 6.08 -1.25
CA TYR A 63 5.10 4.89 -0.63
C TYR A 63 5.45 3.67 -1.45
N THR A 64 6.14 2.73 -0.85
CA THR A 64 6.56 1.50 -1.52
C THR A 64 5.61 0.36 -1.20
N PHE A 65 5.13 -0.30 -2.24
CA PHE A 65 4.28 -1.49 -2.18
C PHE A 65 5.07 -2.69 -2.70
N ALA A 66 4.90 -3.83 -2.03
CA ALA A 66 5.54 -5.09 -2.38
C ALA A 66 4.47 -6.04 -2.96
N GLY A 67 4.70 -6.51 -4.19
CA GLY A 67 3.75 -7.32 -4.94
C GLY A 67 2.60 -6.52 -5.55
N PHE A 68 1.71 -7.24 -6.21
CA PHE A 68 0.51 -6.69 -6.82
C PHE A 68 -0.60 -7.74 -6.87
N CYS A 69 -1.85 -7.27 -6.91
CA CYS A 69 -3.00 -8.11 -7.24
C CYS A 69 -3.29 -7.96 -8.74
N SER A 70 -3.59 -9.07 -9.41
CA SER A 70 -4.01 -9.06 -10.81
C SER A 70 -5.23 -9.94 -11.02
N TRP A 71 -6.06 -9.53 -11.96
CA TRP A 71 -7.24 -10.25 -12.39
C TRP A 71 -7.03 -10.74 -13.81
N ARG A 72 -7.51 -11.95 -14.10
CA ARG A 72 -7.63 -12.39 -15.50
C ARG A 72 -8.63 -11.48 -16.23
N PRO A 73 -8.55 -11.40 -17.57
CA PRO A 73 -9.57 -10.69 -18.35
C PRO A 73 -10.99 -11.10 -17.93
N MET A 74 -11.88 -10.13 -17.72
CA MET A 74 -13.26 -10.29 -17.26
C MET A 74 -13.47 -10.80 -15.82
N GLN A 75 -12.41 -11.18 -15.10
CA GLN A 75 -12.54 -11.76 -13.75
C GLN A 75 -13.09 -10.73 -12.76
N LEU A 76 -12.50 -9.53 -12.71
CA LEU A 76 -12.94 -8.47 -11.78
C LEU A 76 -14.42 -8.08 -12.03
N GLU A 77 -14.82 -7.93 -13.29
CA GLU A 77 -16.21 -7.63 -13.66
C GLU A 77 -17.17 -8.73 -13.19
N THR A 78 -16.77 -9.99 -13.33
CA THR A 78 -17.57 -11.14 -12.87
C THR A 78 -17.67 -11.19 -11.34
N GLU A 79 -16.59 -10.89 -10.63
CA GLU A 79 -16.56 -10.85 -9.16
C GLU A 79 -17.36 -9.66 -8.60
N MET A 80 -17.41 -8.55 -9.33
CA MET A 80 -18.25 -7.37 -9.01
C MET A 80 -19.74 -7.54 -9.36
N GLY A 81 -20.05 -8.36 -10.38
CA GLY A 81 -21.38 -8.45 -10.97
C GLY A 81 -22.47 -9.01 -10.04
N GLU A 82 -23.74 -8.76 -10.43
CA GLU A 82 -24.93 -9.27 -9.76
C GLU A 82 -24.92 -10.80 -9.71
N GLY A 83 -24.55 -11.36 -8.55
CA GLY A 83 -24.45 -12.81 -8.33
C GLY A 83 -23.25 -13.24 -7.49
N ARG A 84 -22.16 -12.45 -7.48
CA ARG A 84 -21.02 -12.64 -6.57
C ARG A 84 -20.91 -11.51 -5.57
N GLY A 85 -20.83 -10.26 -6.03
CA GLY A 85 -20.77 -9.09 -5.13
C GLY A 85 -19.57 -9.12 -4.18
N GLU A 86 -18.43 -9.65 -4.63
CA GLU A 86 -17.22 -9.85 -3.81
C GLU A 86 -16.38 -8.57 -3.67
N TRP A 87 -16.63 -7.58 -4.52
CA TRP A 87 -15.91 -6.31 -4.53
C TRP A 87 -16.88 -5.14 -4.43
N LEU A 88 -16.50 -4.16 -3.61
CA LEU A 88 -17.11 -2.84 -3.59
C LEU A 88 -16.21 -1.87 -4.35
N ALA A 89 -16.73 -1.22 -5.39
CA ALA A 89 -16.00 -0.19 -6.12
C ALA A 89 -16.39 1.19 -5.61
N LEU A 90 -15.37 1.99 -5.27
CA LEU A 90 -15.50 3.37 -4.81
C LEU A 90 -14.74 4.27 -5.78
N SER A 91 -15.39 5.36 -6.23
CA SER A 91 -14.70 6.41 -6.98
C SER A 91 -14.11 7.39 -5.98
N VAL A 92 -12.78 7.42 -5.87
CA VAL A 92 -12.04 8.30 -4.97
C VAL A 92 -11.06 9.13 -5.80
N ASP A 93 -10.90 10.40 -5.48
CA ASP A 93 -9.91 11.25 -6.13
C ASP A 93 -8.50 11.00 -5.57
N ALA A 94 -7.50 11.52 -6.29
CA ALA A 94 -6.10 11.45 -5.91
C ALA A 94 -5.84 11.97 -4.49
N GLU A 95 -6.27 13.21 -4.22
CA GLU A 95 -5.94 13.92 -2.99
C GLU A 95 -6.44 13.15 -1.76
N THR A 96 -7.67 12.65 -1.81
CA THR A 96 -8.24 11.81 -0.76
C THR A 96 -7.41 10.54 -0.50
N ILE A 97 -6.93 9.85 -1.54
CA ILE A 97 -6.06 8.67 -1.36
C ILE A 97 -4.75 9.06 -0.67
N TRP A 98 -4.18 10.22 -1.01
CA TRP A 98 -2.91 10.68 -0.44
C TRP A 98 -3.03 11.01 1.03
N GLU A 99 -4.06 11.77 1.40
CA GLU A 99 -4.30 12.22 2.76
C GLU A 99 -4.46 11.03 3.69
N GLU A 100 -5.25 10.03 3.30
CA GLU A 100 -5.43 8.78 4.05
C GLU A 100 -4.11 8.01 4.23
N MET A 101 -3.28 7.95 3.19
CA MET A 101 -1.96 7.32 3.29
C MET A 101 -1.03 8.06 4.26
N GLN A 102 -1.04 9.40 4.22
CA GLN A 102 -0.22 10.25 5.09
C GLN A 102 -0.64 10.19 6.56
N GLU A 103 -1.94 10.17 6.84
CA GLU A 103 -2.47 10.07 8.21
C GLU A 103 -1.92 8.83 8.91
N HIS A 104 -1.96 7.68 8.25
CA HIS A 104 -1.50 6.42 8.83
C HIS A 104 0.02 6.28 8.96
N VAL A 105 0.80 6.97 8.12
CA VAL A 105 2.26 7.06 8.30
C VAL A 105 2.60 7.93 9.50
N ALA A 106 1.90 9.06 9.69
CA ALA A 106 2.08 9.92 10.85
C ALA A 106 1.73 9.19 12.15
N GLU A 107 0.62 8.45 12.17
CA GLU A 107 0.22 7.62 13.33
C GLU A 107 1.26 6.54 13.64
N SER A 108 1.78 5.87 12.62
CA SER A 108 2.83 4.85 12.78
C SER A 108 4.14 5.42 13.33
N ALA A 109 4.49 6.65 12.96
CA ALA A 109 5.68 7.34 13.45
C ALA A 109 5.56 7.74 14.93
N THR A 110 4.34 8.03 15.41
CA THR A 110 4.09 8.42 16.81
C THR A 110 4.00 7.24 17.78
N GLY A 111 3.74 6.01 17.31
CA GLY A 111 3.66 4.80 18.14
C GLY A 111 5.01 4.13 18.45
N LEU A 112 6.12 4.66 17.96
CA LEU A 112 7.48 4.07 18.05
C LEU A 112 8.26 4.54 19.29
N ILE A 113 7.67 4.39 20.48
CA ILE A 113 8.43 4.37 21.73
C ILE A 113 8.27 2.97 22.34
N ASP A 114 8.77 1.96 21.63
CA ASP A 114 9.20 0.74 22.31
C ASP A 114 10.42 0.18 21.57
N ASP A 115 11.54 0.19 22.29
CA ASP A 115 12.76 -0.57 22.02
C ASP A 115 13.47 -0.40 20.65
N GLY A 116 13.94 0.82 20.35
CA GLY A 116 15.09 1.06 19.46
C GLY A 116 14.95 0.73 17.97
N SER A 117 13.92 0.01 17.56
CA SER A 117 13.61 -0.32 16.17
C SER A 117 12.49 0.61 15.68
N ARG A 118 12.84 1.53 14.77
CA ARG A 118 11.91 2.50 14.16
C ARG A 118 10.90 1.87 13.18
N LYS A 119 10.55 0.58 13.33
CA LYS A 119 9.68 -0.13 12.39
C LYS A 119 8.32 -0.39 13.02
N PRO A 120 7.20 0.07 12.43
CA PRO A 120 5.88 -0.31 12.92
C PRO A 120 5.73 -1.82 12.86
N SER A 121 5.16 -2.42 13.91
CA SER A 121 4.87 -3.86 13.91
C SER A 121 3.90 -4.22 12.79
N ALA A 122 3.99 -5.45 12.25
CA ALA A 122 3.05 -5.96 11.25
C ALA A 122 1.57 -5.75 11.65
N ARG A 123 1.28 -5.91 12.94
CA ARG A 123 -0.05 -5.68 13.52
C ARG A 123 -0.49 -4.22 13.44
N GLN A 124 0.42 -3.27 13.64
CA GLN A 124 0.12 -1.85 13.47
C GLN A 124 -0.14 -1.50 11.99
N MET A 125 0.63 -2.09 11.07
CA MET A 125 0.40 -1.90 9.63
C MET A 125 -0.97 -2.45 9.20
N LEU A 126 -1.36 -3.64 9.68
CA LEU A 126 -2.70 -4.19 9.44
C LEU A 126 -3.80 -3.27 10.00
N LYS A 127 -3.63 -2.79 11.24
CA LYS A 127 -4.59 -1.87 11.86
C LYS A 127 -4.80 -0.60 11.05
N ASN A 128 -3.71 -0.05 10.49
CA ASN A 128 -3.76 1.12 9.62
C ASN A 128 -4.47 0.82 8.30
N GLY A 129 -4.18 -0.32 7.66
CA GLY A 129 -4.91 -0.76 6.47
C GLY A 129 -6.41 -0.91 6.73
N SER A 130 -6.80 -1.51 7.86
CA SER A 130 -8.21 -1.62 8.26
C SER A 130 -8.83 -0.26 8.60
N ALA A 131 -8.05 0.73 9.05
CA ALA A 131 -8.54 2.09 9.29
C ALA A 131 -8.82 2.82 7.97
N MET A 132 -7.89 2.77 7.02
CA MET A 132 -8.06 3.32 5.68
C MET A 132 -9.31 2.74 4.99
N TRP A 133 -9.52 1.42 5.10
CA TRP A 133 -10.75 0.76 4.61
C TRP A 133 -12.03 1.35 5.22
N ARG A 134 -12.07 1.52 6.55
CA ARG A 134 -13.22 2.09 7.26
C ARG A 134 -13.47 3.55 6.85
N ASN A 135 -12.41 4.33 6.65
CA ASN A 135 -12.52 5.72 6.21
C ASN A 135 -13.14 5.80 4.82
N PHE A 136 -12.71 4.98 3.87
CA PHE A 136 -13.32 4.93 2.53
C PHE A 136 -14.78 4.47 2.54
N LEU A 137 -15.16 3.50 3.38
CA LEU A 137 -16.56 3.13 3.55
C LEU A 137 -17.40 4.29 4.10
N ALA A 138 -16.85 5.05 5.05
CA ALA A 138 -17.53 6.21 5.62
C ALA A 138 -17.81 7.30 4.58
N LEU A 139 -16.92 7.50 3.59
CA LEU A 139 -17.12 8.47 2.50
C LEU A 139 -18.40 8.22 1.70
N ILE A 140 -18.81 6.97 1.54
CA ILE A 140 -20.06 6.61 0.85
C ILE A 140 -21.23 6.34 1.80
N GLY A 141 -21.08 6.66 3.08
CA GLY A 141 -22.11 6.43 4.10
C GLY A 141 -22.36 4.96 4.41
N TRP A 142 -21.35 4.10 4.25
CA TRP A 142 -21.42 2.68 4.61
C TRP A 142 -20.70 2.43 5.92
N SER A 143 -21.33 1.63 6.79
CA SER A 143 -20.64 1.05 7.94
C SER A 143 -19.89 -0.20 7.51
N GLU A 144 -18.80 -0.52 8.23
CA GLU A 144 -18.08 -1.78 8.04
C GLU A 144 -19.00 -2.99 8.19
N SER A 145 -19.88 -3.01 9.20
CA SER A 145 -20.84 -4.10 9.38
C SER A 145 -21.76 -4.27 8.17
N ARG A 146 -22.17 -3.17 7.53
CA ARG A 146 -22.97 -3.22 6.30
C ARG A 146 -22.15 -3.79 5.14
N ALA A 147 -20.89 -3.37 4.99
CA ALA A 147 -20.01 -3.86 3.94
C ALA A 147 -19.71 -5.37 4.11
N VAL A 148 -19.42 -5.82 5.33
CA VAL A 148 -19.15 -7.23 5.65
C VAL A 148 -20.37 -8.12 5.38
N VAL A 149 -21.58 -7.66 5.70
CA VAL A 149 -22.82 -8.41 5.40
C VAL A 149 -23.12 -8.47 3.90
N ALA A 150 -22.69 -7.46 3.14
CA ALA A 150 -22.86 -7.44 1.69
C ALA A 150 -21.92 -8.41 0.97
N LEU A 151 -20.77 -8.72 1.57
CA LEU A 151 -19.80 -9.65 1.01
C LEU A 151 -20.23 -11.12 1.27
N PRO A 152 -20.04 -12.04 0.31
CA PRO A 152 -20.37 -13.45 0.50
C PRO A 152 -19.68 -14.04 1.74
N ALA A 153 -20.46 -14.72 2.59
CA ALA A 153 -19.96 -15.33 3.81
C ALA A 153 -18.84 -16.35 3.52
N GLY A 154 -17.72 -16.22 4.24
CA GLY A 154 -16.58 -17.16 4.20
C GLY A 154 -15.35 -16.71 3.40
N GLN A 155 -15.39 -15.55 2.74
CA GLN A 155 -14.23 -15.05 1.99
C GLN A 155 -13.32 -14.14 2.81
N LEU A 156 -13.87 -13.25 3.65
CA LEU A 156 -13.08 -12.29 4.44
C LEU A 156 -12.12 -12.96 5.43
N ASP A 157 -12.60 -13.95 6.20
CA ASP A 157 -11.77 -14.68 7.18
C ASP A 157 -10.58 -15.39 6.53
N PHE A 158 -10.72 -15.84 5.28
CA PHE A 158 -9.65 -16.50 4.53
C PHE A 158 -8.59 -15.49 4.06
N TYR A 159 -9.02 -14.35 3.52
CA TYR A 159 -8.10 -13.32 3.02
C TYR A 159 -7.33 -12.64 4.16
N ASP A 160 -7.99 -12.33 5.28
CA ASP A 160 -7.33 -11.77 6.46
C ASP A 160 -6.26 -12.72 7.00
N ARG A 161 -6.55 -14.02 7.05
CA ARG A 161 -5.58 -15.01 7.50
C ARG A 161 -4.38 -15.15 6.56
N MET A 162 -4.58 -15.06 5.25
CA MET A 162 -3.46 -15.06 4.29
C MET A 162 -2.60 -13.80 4.41
N LEU A 163 -3.22 -12.63 4.59
CA LEU A 163 -2.51 -11.37 4.79
C LEU A 163 -1.71 -11.37 6.09
N GLU A 164 -2.28 -11.91 7.18
CA GLU A 164 -1.58 -12.12 8.44
C GLU A 164 -0.35 -13.03 8.26
N ILE A 165 -0.52 -14.21 7.64
CA ILE A 165 0.59 -15.16 7.44
C ILE A 165 1.68 -14.55 6.55
N TRP A 166 1.31 -13.88 5.45
CA TRP A 166 2.26 -13.21 4.60
C TRP A 166 3.02 -12.11 5.35
N ALA A 167 2.31 -11.30 6.15
CA ALA A 167 2.92 -10.25 6.96
C ALA A 167 3.86 -10.82 8.03
N GLU A 168 3.51 -11.94 8.67
CA GLU A 168 4.38 -12.66 9.60
C GLU A 168 5.65 -13.16 8.90
N ASP A 169 5.52 -13.79 7.73
CA ASP A 169 6.64 -14.38 7.00
C ASP A 169 7.61 -13.34 6.40
N ASN A 170 7.09 -12.17 5.98
CA ASN A 170 7.87 -11.19 5.20
C ASN A 170 8.18 -9.90 5.96
N LEU A 171 7.40 -9.53 6.99
CA LEU A 171 7.59 -8.28 7.73
C LEU A 171 8.14 -8.51 9.15
N ALA A 172 8.01 -9.72 9.73
CA ALA A 172 8.50 -10.02 11.08
C ALA A 172 9.96 -10.53 11.13
N THR A 173 10.68 -10.54 10.00
CA THR A 173 12.11 -10.93 9.99
C THR A 173 13.01 -9.81 10.48
N ASP A 174 13.00 -9.59 11.79
CA ASP A 174 14.16 -9.11 12.56
C ASP A 174 14.26 -10.04 13.79
N GLY A 175 14.86 -11.23 13.64
CA GLY A 175 15.01 -12.16 14.77
C GLY A 175 15.49 -13.58 14.47
N ARG A 176 15.56 -14.03 13.21
CA ARG A 176 16.31 -15.27 12.90
C ARG A 176 17.78 -14.92 12.75
N SER A 177 18.47 -14.83 13.89
CA SER A 177 19.90 -15.11 13.92
C SER A 177 20.09 -16.52 13.36
N TYR A 178 20.65 -16.65 12.15
CA TYR A 178 21.30 -17.89 11.77
C TYR A 178 22.51 -18.03 12.70
N GLY A 179 22.32 -18.75 13.80
CA GLY A 179 23.40 -19.27 14.61
C GLY A 179 23.93 -20.54 13.95
N ASP A 180 25.25 -20.57 13.77
CA ASP A 180 26.04 -21.77 13.51
C ASP A 180 25.82 -22.87 14.55
#